data_AF-A0A3R7PEX9-F1
#
_entry.id   AF-A0A3R7PEX9-F1
#
_cell.length_a   1.000
_cell.length_b   1.000
_cell.length_c   1.000
_cell.angle_alpha   90.00
_cell.angle_beta   90.00
_cell.angle_gamma   90.00
#
_symmetry.space_group_name_H-M   'P 1'
#
loop_
_entity.id
_entity.type
_entity.pdbx_description
1 polymer ?
#
loop_
_entity_poly.entity_id
_entity_poly.type
_entity_poly.pdbx_seq_one_letter_code
_entity_poly.pdbx_strand_id
1 'polypeptide(L)'
;MQVQASPSASPATGRAPRTPHASPGPQSDPSCPGDVAGVRALCRTVQKAAAAEEIGIHLRAFLVHPFFALIMLLTFSVLQWILQTPLALTAGATLLLVGAEEGLRFWLFWRRFRHVFEEGADLKDLGLFYSHPRRFFLVAVINDEIAGTVAARETDTATSAKLWRMFVHPRFRSKGLASR
;
A
#
# COMPACT_ATOMS: atom_id res chain seq x y z
N MET A 1 -39.33 22.09 19.55
CA MET A 1 -38.23 23.08 19.55
C MET A 1 -37.45 22.89 18.26
N GLN A 2 -37.69 23.76 17.27
CA GLN A 2 -37.02 23.73 15.97
C GLN A 2 -36.00 24.87 15.95
N VAL A 3 -34.73 24.53 15.73
CA VAL A 3 -33.64 25.50 15.54
C VAL A 3 -33.45 25.68 14.05
N GLN A 4 -33.83 26.85 13.55
CA GLN A 4 -33.70 27.27 12.16
C GLN A 4 -32.36 27.99 12.01
N ALA A 5 -31.41 27.38 11.30
CA ALA A 5 -30.12 28.00 11.00
C ALA A 5 -30.18 28.72 9.65
N SER A 6 -29.99 30.04 9.67
CA SER A 6 -29.79 30.86 8.47
C SER A 6 -28.35 30.76 7.97
N PRO A 7 -28.09 30.59 6.67
CA PRO A 7 -26.76 30.83 6.12
C PRO A 7 -26.59 32.32 5.75
N SER A 8 -25.65 32.97 6.43
CA SER A 8 -25.12 34.28 6.08
C SER A 8 -24.22 34.15 4.84
N ALA A 9 -24.60 34.81 3.75
CA ALA A 9 -23.78 34.96 2.55
C ALA A 9 -22.79 36.12 2.76
N SER A 10 -21.49 35.86 2.57
CA SER A 10 -20.47 36.90 2.41
C SER A 10 -20.10 37.05 0.93
N PRO A 11 -19.83 38.29 0.46
CA PRO A 11 -19.66 38.60 -0.94
C PRO A 11 -18.25 38.23 -1.44
N ALA A 12 -18.20 37.47 -2.54
CA ALA A 12 -16.98 37.17 -3.27
C ALA A 12 -16.51 38.45 -4.01
N THR A 13 -15.46 39.07 -3.50
CA THR A 13 -14.75 40.16 -4.20
C THR A 13 -13.93 39.56 -5.34
N GLY A 14 -14.28 39.92 -6.57
CA GLY A 14 -13.58 39.50 -7.77
C GLY A 14 -12.11 39.93 -7.77
N ARG A 15 -11.22 38.95 -7.93
CA ARG A 15 -9.83 39.16 -8.33
C ARG A 15 -9.62 38.34 -9.60
N ALA A 16 -9.35 39.05 -10.70
CA ALA A 16 -9.05 38.45 -11.99
C ALA A 16 -7.88 37.44 -11.88
N PRO A 17 -7.90 36.32 -12.64
CA PRO A 17 -6.77 35.41 -12.67
C PRO A 17 -5.60 36.09 -13.37
N ARG A 18 -4.52 36.32 -12.63
CA ARG A 18 -3.21 36.65 -13.20
C ARG A 18 -2.77 35.46 -14.03
N THR A 19 -2.48 35.70 -15.31
CA THR A 19 -1.81 34.77 -16.20
C THR A 19 -0.51 34.27 -15.54
N PRO A 20 -0.29 32.96 -15.42
CA PRO A 20 1.01 32.46 -14.98
C PRO A 20 2.06 32.79 -16.05
N HIS A 21 3.03 33.62 -15.66
CA HIS A 21 4.29 33.70 -16.40
C HIS A 21 4.87 32.30 -16.49
N ALA A 22 4.95 31.77 -17.71
CA ALA A 22 5.70 30.56 -18.02
C ALA A 22 7.14 30.79 -17.59
N SER A 23 7.49 30.25 -16.42
CA SER A 23 8.89 30.09 -16.06
C SER A 23 9.50 29.13 -17.09
N PRO A 24 10.65 29.44 -17.69
CA PRO A 24 11.34 28.50 -18.57
C PRO A 24 11.56 27.22 -17.77
N GLY A 25 10.94 26.13 -18.24
CA GLY A 25 11.05 24.83 -17.61
C GLY A 25 12.52 24.45 -17.49
N PRO A 26 12.92 23.77 -16.40
CA PRO A 26 14.28 23.28 -16.27
C PRO A 26 14.59 22.42 -17.49
N GLN A 27 15.59 22.84 -18.28
CA GLN A 27 16.20 21.99 -19.30
C GLN A 27 16.76 20.78 -18.57
N SER A 28 16.04 19.67 -18.66
CA SER A 28 16.50 18.37 -18.19
C SER A 28 17.63 17.91 -19.12
N ASP A 29 18.85 17.96 -18.62
CA ASP A 29 20.00 17.32 -19.27
C ASP A 29 19.66 15.84 -19.57
N PRO A 30 19.78 15.37 -20.82
CA PRO A 30 19.42 14.01 -21.22
C PRO A 30 20.46 12.94 -20.80
N SER A 31 21.38 13.25 -19.89
CA SER A 31 22.59 12.46 -19.65
C SER A 31 22.89 12.11 -18.19
N CYS A 32 21.93 12.28 -17.28
CA CYS A 32 21.98 11.53 -16.03
C CYS A 32 21.30 10.18 -16.24
N PRO A 33 22.02 9.04 -16.25
CA PRO A 33 21.43 7.75 -15.95
C PRO A 33 21.02 7.80 -14.48
N GLY A 34 19.92 8.52 -14.21
CA GLY A 34 19.37 8.71 -12.88
C GLY A 34 19.23 7.35 -12.24
N ASP A 35 19.79 7.18 -11.06
CA ASP A 35 20.08 5.91 -10.38
C ASP A 35 18.91 4.91 -10.41
N VAL A 36 18.74 4.21 -11.55
CA VAL A 36 17.63 3.29 -11.81
C VAL A 36 17.73 2.11 -10.85
N ALA A 37 18.97 1.74 -10.49
CA ALA A 37 19.26 0.72 -9.51
C ALA A 37 18.79 1.14 -8.11
N GLY A 38 19.10 2.37 -7.68
CA GLY A 38 18.64 2.96 -6.42
C GLY A 38 17.11 3.07 -6.35
N VAL A 39 16.46 3.51 -7.42
CA VAL A 39 14.99 3.57 -7.52
C VAL A 39 14.37 2.19 -7.37
N ARG A 40 14.91 1.19 -8.09
CA ARG A 40 14.44 -0.19 -7.98
C ARG A 40 14.65 -0.75 -6.57
N ALA A 41 15.80 -0.51 -5.97
CA ALA A 41 16.11 -0.94 -4.61
C ALA A 41 15.16 -0.29 -3.58
N LEU A 42 14.88 1.01 -3.71
CA LEU A 42 13.93 1.70 -2.85
C LEU A 42 12.53 1.13 -3.00
N CYS A 43 12.02 1.00 -4.22
CA CYS A 43 10.71 0.41 -4.50
C CYS A 43 10.60 -0.99 -3.87
N ARG A 44 11.62 -1.84 -4.01
CA ARG A 44 11.66 -3.17 -3.39
C ARG A 44 11.60 -3.10 -1.87
N THR A 45 12.41 -2.26 -1.25
CA THR A 45 12.46 -2.12 0.21
C THR A 45 11.13 -1.63 0.77
N VAL A 46 10.52 -0.62 0.14
CA VAL A 46 9.23 -0.08 0.58
C VAL A 46 8.09 -1.07 0.31
N GLN A 47 8.09 -1.78 -0.82
CA GLN A 47 7.10 -2.83 -1.10
C GLN A 47 7.18 -3.97 -0.08
N LYS A 48 8.38 -4.40 0.30
CA LYS A 48 8.57 -5.41 1.35
C LYS A 48 8.11 -4.91 2.72
N ALA A 49 8.43 -3.66 3.06
CA ALA A 49 8.00 -3.06 4.32
C ALA A 49 6.47 -2.90 4.38
N ALA A 50 5.84 -2.42 3.31
CA ALA A 50 4.40 -2.29 3.21
C ALA A 50 3.70 -3.67 3.27
N ALA A 51 4.23 -4.67 2.56
CA ALA A 51 3.77 -6.05 2.63
C ALA A 51 3.81 -6.57 4.08
N ALA A 52 4.92 -6.38 4.80
CA ALA A 52 5.05 -6.81 6.19
C ALA A 52 4.09 -6.07 7.14
N GLU A 53 3.90 -4.76 6.94
CA GLU A 53 2.97 -3.94 7.73
C GLU A 53 1.52 -4.39 7.53
N GLU A 54 1.12 -4.62 6.28
CA GLU A 54 -0.23 -5.06 5.93
C GLU A 54 -0.51 -6.49 6.41
N ILE A 55 0.47 -7.39 6.30
CA ILE A 55 0.41 -8.72 6.94
C ILE A 55 0.22 -8.56 8.45
N GLY A 56 0.98 -7.69 9.10
CA GLY A 56 0.90 -7.47 10.55
C GLY A 56 -0.47 -6.96 10.99
N ILE A 57 -1.06 -6.04 10.23
CA ILE A 57 -2.41 -5.50 10.48
C ILE A 57 -3.45 -6.62 10.37
N HIS A 58 -3.42 -7.39 9.28
CA HIS A 58 -4.36 -8.49 9.08
C HIS A 58 -4.20 -9.59 10.14
N LEU A 59 -2.96 -9.94 10.49
CA LEU A 59 -2.67 -10.93 11.53
C LEU A 59 -3.20 -10.47 12.90
N ARG A 60 -2.99 -9.21 13.26
CA ARG A 60 -3.51 -8.65 14.53
C ARG A 60 -5.04 -8.60 14.52
N ALA A 61 -5.64 -8.09 13.45
CA ALA A 61 -7.09 -8.02 13.33
C ALA A 61 -7.73 -9.41 13.45
N PHE A 62 -7.06 -10.42 12.89
CA PHE A 62 -7.46 -11.81 12.97
C PHE A 62 -7.35 -12.38 14.39
N LEU A 63 -6.19 -12.20 15.06
CA LEU A 63 -5.95 -12.70 16.43
C LEU A 63 -6.85 -12.06 17.49
N VAL A 64 -7.28 -10.82 17.26
CA VAL A 64 -8.16 -10.08 18.19
C VAL A 64 -9.64 -10.40 17.95
N HIS A 65 -9.98 -11.11 16.86
CA HIS A 65 -11.37 -11.36 16.50
C HIS A 65 -12.03 -12.35 17.48
N PRO A 66 -13.18 -12.02 18.10
CA PRO A 66 -13.78 -12.87 19.15
C PRO A 66 -14.22 -14.25 18.64
N PHE A 67 -14.58 -14.35 17.36
CA PHE A 67 -14.89 -15.65 16.75
C PHE A 67 -13.68 -16.59 16.71
N PHE A 68 -12.46 -16.07 16.60
CA PHE A 68 -11.26 -16.90 16.60
C PHE A 68 -11.10 -17.61 17.95
N ALA A 69 -11.27 -16.87 19.04
CA ALA A 69 -11.26 -17.44 20.39
C ALA A 69 -12.37 -18.46 20.61
N LEU A 70 -13.57 -18.21 20.06
CA LEU A 70 -14.70 -19.14 20.17
C LEU A 70 -14.43 -20.45 19.41
N ILE A 71 -13.88 -20.39 18.20
CA ILE A 71 -13.50 -21.57 17.41
C ILE A 71 -12.40 -22.37 18.12
N MET A 72 -11.38 -21.69 18.66
CA MET A 72 -10.34 -22.30 19.47
C MET A 72 -10.91 -23.05 20.69
N LEU A 73 -11.85 -22.43 21.41
CA LEU A 73 -12.45 -23.02 22.62
C LEU A 73 -13.36 -24.21 22.28
N LEU A 74 -14.12 -24.11 21.18
CA LEU A 74 -14.97 -25.19 20.69
C LEU A 74 -14.14 -26.40 20.25
N THR A 75 -13.12 -26.19 19.43
CA THR A 75 -12.23 -27.26 18.93
C THR A 75 -11.48 -27.93 20.09
N PHE A 76 -11.01 -27.15 21.06
CA PHE A 76 -10.41 -27.67 22.29
C PHE A 76 -11.38 -28.58 23.06
N SER A 77 -12.61 -28.11 23.27
CA SER A 77 -13.63 -28.86 24.01
C SER A 77 -13.99 -30.19 23.32
N VAL A 78 -14.12 -30.19 22.00
CA VAL A 78 -14.41 -31.40 21.20
C VAL A 78 -13.24 -32.39 21.24
N LEU A 79 -12.00 -31.91 21.10
CA LEU A 79 -10.80 -32.77 21.18
C LEU A 79 -10.63 -33.40 22.56
N GLN A 80 -10.86 -32.62 23.63
CA GLN A 80 -10.83 -33.12 25.01
C GLN A 80 -11.88 -34.20 25.25
N TRP A 81 -13.08 -34.01 24.70
CA TRP A 81 -14.17 -34.99 24.81
C TRP A 81 -13.84 -36.31 24.12
N ILE A 82 -13.28 -36.26 22.91
CA ILE A 82 -13.01 -37.45 22.09
C ILE A 82 -11.80 -38.24 22.60
N LEU A 83 -10.69 -37.55 22.87
CA LEU A 83 -9.40 -38.21 23.08
C LEU A 83 -9.18 -38.61 24.54
N GLN A 84 -9.93 -38.03 25.49
CA GLN A 84 -9.70 -38.19 26.93
C GLN A 84 -8.22 -38.01 27.34
N THR A 85 -7.47 -37.26 26.55
CA THR A 85 -6.03 -37.08 26.71
C THR A 85 -5.72 -36.00 27.75
N PRO A 86 -4.48 -35.98 28.28
CA PRO A 86 -4.01 -34.90 29.14
C PRO A 86 -4.20 -33.53 28.48
N LEU A 87 -4.66 -32.55 29.28
CA LEU A 87 -4.91 -31.15 28.87
C LEU A 87 -3.79 -30.53 28.02
N ALA A 88 -2.53 -30.87 28.31
CA ALA A 88 -1.39 -30.35 27.58
C ALA A 88 -1.34 -30.83 26.11
N LEU A 89 -1.70 -32.10 25.86
CA LEU A 89 -1.69 -32.68 24.51
C LEU A 89 -2.87 -32.18 23.68
N THR A 90 -4.04 -32.02 24.29
CA THR A 90 -5.20 -31.43 23.61
C THR A 90 -4.99 -29.97 23.30
N ALA A 91 -4.42 -29.19 24.22
CA ALA A 91 -4.11 -27.77 23.96
C ALA A 91 -3.11 -27.62 22.80
N GLY A 92 -2.06 -28.44 22.79
CA GLY A 92 -1.08 -28.46 21.70
C GLY A 92 -1.70 -28.87 20.36
N ALA A 93 -2.55 -29.90 20.36
CA ALA A 93 -3.26 -30.35 19.16
C ALA A 93 -4.21 -29.28 18.61
N THR A 94 -4.98 -28.61 19.47
CA THR A 94 -5.88 -27.52 19.05
C THR A 94 -5.12 -26.34 18.48
N LEU A 95 -4.02 -25.92 19.13
CA LEU A 95 -3.15 -24.85 18.62
C LEU A 95 -2.56 -25.19 17.25
N LEU A 96 -2.12 -26.44 17.05
CA LEU A 96 -1.61 -26.90 15.76
C LEU A 96 -2.69 -26.91 14.68
N LEU A 97 -3.89 -27.39 15.00
CA LEU A 97 -4.97 -27.56 14.03
C LEU A 97 -5.51 -26.21 13.58
N VAL A 98 -5.75 -25.29 14.51
CA VAL A 98 -6.16 -23.92 14.21
C VAL A 98 -5.01 -23.16 13.54
N GLY A 99 -3.77 -23.33 13.98
CA GLY A 99 -2.60 -22.75 13.33
C GLY A 99 -2.43 -23.22 11.89
N ALA A 100 -2.72 -24.48 11.59
CA ALA A 100 -2.68 -25.03 10.25
C ALA A 100 -3.83 -24.53 9.37
N GLU A 101 -5.06 -24.49 9.88
CA GLU A 101 -6.22 -23.95 9.16
C GLU A 101 -6.00 -22.49 8.79
N GLU A 102 -5.54 -21.68 9.76
CA GLU A 102 -5.31 -20.26 9.54
C GLU A 102 -4.05 -20.00 8.73
N GLY A 103 -3.01 -20.81 8.90
CA GLY A 103 -1.84 -20.81 8.01
C GLY A 103 -2.25 -21.06 6.56
N LEU A 104 -3.18 -21.98 6.32
CA LEU A 104 -3.70 -22.27 4.98
C LEU A 104 -4.55 -21.13 4.43
N ARG A 105 -5.46 -20.56 5.22
CA ARG A 105 -6.28 -19.41 4.82
C ARG A 105 -5.40 -18.21 4.48
N PHE A 106 -4.45 -17.89 5.35
CA PHE A 106 -3.47 -16.84 5.12
C PHE A 106 -2.65 -17.12 3.87
N TRP A 107 -2.19 -18.36 3.66
CA TRP A 107 -1.45 -18.73 2.47
C TRP A 107 -2.27 -18.56 1.18
N LEU A 108 -3.54 -18.96 1.17
CA LEU A 108 -4.44 -18.77 0.03
C LEU A 108 -4.69 -17.29 -0.27
N PHE A 109 -4.96 -16.50 0.77
CA PHE A 109 -5.08 -15.04 0.67
C PHE A 109 -3.79 -14.42 0.12
N TRP A 110 -2.64 -14.80 0.70
CA TRP A 110 -1.33 -14.29 0.33
C TRP A 110 -0.97 -14.65 -1.11
N ARG A 111 -1.24 -15.89 -1.54
CA ARG A 111 -1.06 -16.32 -2.93
C ARG A 111 -1.83 -15.42 -3.89
N ARG A 112 -3.03 -14.98 -3.52
CA ARG A 112 -3.83 -14.04 -4.32
C ARG A 112 -3.26 -12.63 -4.27
N PHE A 113 -2.72 -12.15 -3.16
CA PHE A 113 -2.14 -10.79 -3.04
C PHE A 113 -0.69 -10.68 -3.52
N ARG A 114 0.01 -11.80 -3.67
CA ARG A 114 1.42 -11.87 -4.04
C ARG A 114 1.75 -11.07 -5.30
N HIS A 115 0.87 -11.07 -6.30
CA HIS A 115 1.06 -10.32 -7.55
C HIS A 115 1.12 -8.79 -7.38
N VAL A 116 0.54 -8.24 -6.30
CA VAL A 116 0.60 -6.79 -5.99
C VAL A 116 2.00 -6.40 -5.51
N PHE A 117 2.67 -7.34 -4.82
CA PHE A 117 3.99 -7.14 -4.21
C PHE A 117 5.13 -7.74 -5.03
N GLU A 118 4.84 -8.58 -6.01
CA GLU A 118 5.83 -9.05 -6.97
C GLU A 118 6.31 -7.92 -7.88
N GLU A 119 7.56 -8.03 -8.33
CA GLU A 119 8.15 -7.12 -9.29
C GLU A 119 7.41 -7.22 -10.62
N GLY A 120 6.40 -6.37 -10.78
CA GLY A 120 5.77 -6.14 -12.07
C GLY A 120 6.81 -5.89 -13.17
N ALA A 121 6.47 -6.26 -14.40
CA ALA A 121 7.33 -6.09 -15.58
C ALA A 121 7.81 -4.63 -15.76
N ASP A 122 7.06 -3.67 -15.21
CA ASP A 122 7.36 -2.25 -15.18
C ASP A 122 8.62 -1.86 -14.38
N LEU A 123 9.02 -2.64 -13.36
CA LEU A 123 10.28 -2.42 -12.63
C LEU A 123 11.50 -3.04 -13.32
N LYS A 124 11.30 -4.01 -14.22
CA LYS A 124 12.40 -4.66 -14.94
C LYS A 124 13.03 -3.70 -15.95
N ASP A 125 12.19 -2.98 -16.70
CA ASP A 125 12.64 -1.98 -17.66
C ASP A 125 11.79 -0.71 -17.55
N LEU A 126 12.11 0.15 -16.56
CA LEU A 126 11.38 1.40 -16.35
C LEU A 126 11.38 2.28 -17.61
N GLY A 127 12.55 2.41 -18.25
CA GLY A 127 12.70 3.26 -19.44
C GLY A 127 11.80 2.82 -20.59
N LEU A 128 11.78 1.52 -20.90
CA LEU A 128 10.94 0.98 -21.96
C LEU A 128 9.46 1.05 -21.58
N PHE A 129 9.10 0.64 -20.36
CA PHE A 129 7.71 0.55 -19.93
C PHE A 129 7.01 1.90 -19.83
N TYR A 130 7.72 2.93 -19.35
CA TYR A 130 7.21 4.30 -19.17
C TYR A 130 7.53 5.24 -20.34
N SER A 131 8.14 4.73 -21.43
CA SER A 131 8.32 5.50 -22.68
C SER A 131 7.00 5.86 -23.37
N HIS A 132 5.90 5.16 -23.02
CA HIS A 132 4.60 5.37 -23.63
C HIS A 132 4.03 6.75 -23.22
N PRO A 133 3.47 7.55 -24.14
CA PRO A 133 3.08 8.94 -23.89
C PRO A 133 1.94 9.12 -22.87
N ARG A 134 1.23 8.05 -22.52
CA ARG A 134 0.17 8.02 -21.50
C ARG A 134 0.62 7.46 -20.15
N ARG A 135 1.91 7.19 -19.99
CA ARG A 135 2.51 6.68 -18.77
C ARG A 135 3.56 7.68 -18.30
N PHE A 136 3.70 7.79 -16.99
CA PHE A 136 4.80 8.54 -16.42
C PHE A 136 5.25 7.90 -15.11
N PHE A 137 6.51 8.11 -14.81
CA PHE A 137 7.15 7.66 -13.59
C PHE A 137 7.94 8.83 -13.02
N LEU A 138 7.53 9.31 -11.85
CA LEU A 138 8.17 10.42 -11.16
C LEU A 138 8.93 9.88 -9.95
N VAL A 139 10.10 10.47 -9.73
CA VAL A 139 10.99 10.16 -8.62
C VAL A 139 11.25 11.45 -7.87
N ALA A 140 10.95 11.46 -6.57
CA ALA A 140 11.32 12.55 -5.68
C ALA A 140 12.69 12.25 -5.09
N VAL A 141 13.66 13.13 -5.34
CA VAL A 141 15.02 13.05 -4.78
C VAL A 141 15.20 14.20 -3.79
N ILE A 142 15.66 13.89 -2.57
CA ILE A 142 15.95 14.85 -1.51
C ILE A 142 17.33 14.53 -0.96
N ASN A 143 18.26 15.49 -1.00
CA ASN A 143 19.64 15.33 -0.54
C ASN A 143 20.35 14.14 -1.22
N ASP A 144 20.23 14.02 -2.55
CA ASP A 144 20.74 12.91 -3.36
C ASP A 144 20.22 11.52 -2.99
N GLU A 145 19.25 11.44 -2.07
CA GLU A 145 18.55 10.21 -1.71
C GLU A 145 17.15 10.18 -2.34
N ILE A 146 16.71 9.00 -2.77
CA ILE A 146 15.37 8.85 -3.33
C ILE A 146 14.36 8.82 -2.17
N ALA A 147 13.53 9.86 -2.08
CA ALA A 147 12.55 10.05 -1.03
C ALA A 147 11.19 9.40 -1.34
N GLY A 148 10.86 9.22 -2.62
CA GLY A 148 9.60 8.60 -3.03
C GLY A 148 9.48 8.43 -4.54
N THR A 149 8.47 7.66 -4.94
CA THR A 149 8.13 7.42 -6.34
C THR A 149 6.63 7.52 -6.52
N VAL A 150 6.20 7.93 -7.71
CA VAL A 150 4.80 7.82 -8.12
C VAL A 150 4.74 7.53 -9.60
N ALA A 151 3.89 6.59 -9.99
CA ALA A 151 3.68 6.26 -11.38
C ALA A 151 2.21 6.42 -11.72
N ALA A 152 1.93 6.71 -12.99
CA ALA A 152 0.59 6.58 -13.53
C ALA A 152 0.67 5.78 -14.82
N ARG A 153 -0.37 4.96 -15.03
CA ARG A 153 -0.56 4.21 -16.26
C ARG A 153 -1.94 4.46 -16.82
N GLU A 154 -2.10 4.30 -18.12
CA GLU A 154 -3.41 4.39 -18.74
C GLU A 154 -4.39 3.36 -18.16
N THR A 155 -5.66 3.74 -18.15
CA THR A 155 -6.79 2.86 -17.88
C THR A 155 -7.52 2.60 -19.21
N ASP A 156 -8.46 1.65 -19.23
CA ASP A 156 -9.27 1.36 -20.41
C ASP A 156 -10.11 2.58 -20.86
N THR A 157 -10.35 3.53 -19.95
CA THR A 157 -11.01 4.81 -20.22
C THR A 157 -10.01 5.91 -20.52
N ALA A 158 -10.19 6.60 -21.65
CA ALA A 158 -9.29 7.65 -22.12
C ALA A 158 -9.19 8.88 -21.21
N THR A 159 -10.12 9.04 -20.26
CA THR A 159 -10.22 10.19 -19.36
C THR A 159 -9.63 9.94 -17.97
N SER A 160 -9.20 8.71 -17.67
CA SER A 160 -8.64 8.38 -16.36
C SER A 160 -7.25 7.77 -16.47
N ALA A 161 -6.45 7.96 -15.43
CA ALA A 161 -5.20 7.27 -15.26
C ALA A 161 -5.24 6.50 -13.93
N LYS A 162 -4.69 5.29 -13.94
CA LYS A 162 -4.53 4.51 -12.72
C LYS A 162 -3.23 4.89 -12.06
N LEU A 163 -3.33 5.45 -10.86
CA LEU A 163 -2.17 5.66 -10.01
C LEU A 163 -1.55 4.31 -9.64
N TRP A 164 -0.23 4.23 -9.75
CA TRP A 164 0.54 3.01 -9.61
C TRP A 164 1.84 3.32 -8.87
N ARG A 165 2.37 2.38 -8.09
CA ARG A 165 3.68 2.50 -7.42
C ARG A 165 3.91 3.82 -6.67
N MET A 166 2.87 4.31 -6.01
CA MET A 166 2.98 5.47 -5.14
C MET A 166 3.63 5.03 -3.83
N PHE A 167 4.87 5.47 -3.61
CA PHE A 167 5.66 5.11 -2.44
C PHE A 167 6.37 6.35 -1.89
N VAL A 168 6.35 6.47 -0.57
CA VAL A 168 7.13 7.49 0.15
C VAL A 168 7.94 6.79 1.22
N HIS A 169 9.25 7.01 1.20
CA HIS A 169 10.16 6.43 2.17
C HIS A 169 9.75 6.89 3.59
N PRO A 170 9.72 6.00 4.62
CA PRO A 170 9.17 6.30 5.94
C PRO A 170 9.70 7.58 6.59
N ARG A 171 11.01 7.88 6.44
CA ARG A 171 11.65 9.10 6.96
C ARG A 171 11.11 10.42 6.37
N PHE A 172 10.42 10.33 5.23
CA PHE A 172 9.87 11.48 4.50
C PHE A 172 8.33 11.47 4.47
N ARG A 173 7.68 10.53 5.16
CA ARG A 173 6.21 10.53 5.34
C ARG A 173 5.77 11.75 6.17
N SER A 174 4.51 12.14 6.01
CA SER A 174 3.90 13.29 6.69
C SER A 174 4.49 14.67 6.36
N LYS A 175 5.39 14.77 5.37
CA LYS A 175 5.95 16.04 4.86
C LYS A 175 5.23 16.58 3.62
N GLY A 176 4.08 15.99 3.27
CA GLY A 176 3.32 16.35 2.06
C GLY A 176 3.94 15.89 0.74
N LEU A 177 4.99 15.06 0.76
CA LEU A 177 5.70 14.58 -0.44
C LEU A 177 4.75 13.87 -1.43
N ALA A 178 3.82 13.09 -0.91
CA ALA A 178 2.82 12.35 -1.68
C ALA A 178 1.78 13.26 -2.38
N SER A 179 1.53 14.45 -1.82
CA SER A 179 0.52 15.37 -2.32
C SER A 179 1.09 16.36 -3.35
N ARG A 180 2.41 16.51 -3.38
CA ARG A 180 3.15 17.34 -4.33
C ARG A 180 3.45 16.52 -5.57
#